data_AF-A0A972HQ47-F1
#
_entry.id   AF-A0A972HQ47-F1
#
_cell.length_a   1.000
_cell.length_b   1.000
_cell.length_c   1.000
_cell.angle_alpha   90.00
_cell.angle_beta   90.00
_cell.angle_gamma   90.00
#
_symmetry.space_group_name_H-M   'P 1'
#
loop_
_entity.id
_entity.type
_entity.pdbx_description
1 polymer ?
#
loop_
_entity_poly.entity_id
_entity_poly.type
_entity_poly.pdbx_seq_one_letter_code
_entity_poly.pdbx_strand_id
1 'polypeptide(L)'
;MKTLFFNVMIIILFLFSCIKNPTELEIKKQYLMPLEKGNTWNYKSVHGDMTSYFKFEVLNEITINGKKYVILDSNTVARNDNNGLLLAGYNYEGQGKIYDDIFFKYPIKFGETFSYTPLDKDEEPYKFKVSSGSIHVQAGQFNCYVYKFIDNNGKEVFPFFYFTPGIGLIKIEFEADEKEKIELISYKLE
;
A
#
# COMPACT_ATOMS: atom_id res chain seq x y z
N MET A 1 16.93 -65.15 23.19
CA MET A 1 16.37 -64.57 21.96
C MET A 1 14.96 -64.06 22.28
N LYS A 2 14.66 -62.93 22.94
CA LYS A 2 15.25 -61.57 23.01
C LYS A 2 15.60 -61.01 21.63
N THR A 3 15.05 -59.83 21.36
CA THR A 3 15.28 -58.91 20.24
C THR A 3 14.78 -59.32 18.84
N LEU A 4 13.47 -59.45 18.63
CA LEU A 4 12.91 -59.35 17.26
C LEU A 4 11.52 -58.72 17.12
N PHE A 5 10.95 -58.13 18.17
CA PHE A 5 9.59 -57.55 18.13
C PHE A 5 9.52 -56.04 18.40
N PHE A 6 10.66 -55.35 18.49
CA PHE A 6 10.68 -53.94 18.95
C PHE A 6 11.21 -52.93 17.92
N ASN A 7 11.34 -53.30 16.63
CA ASN A 7 11.86 -52.40 15.60
C ASN A 7 10.90 -52.05 14.46
N VAL A 8 9.65 -52.54 14.48
CA VAL A 8 8.65 -52.22 13.44
C VAL A 8 7.62 -51.16 13.92
N MET A 9 7.64 -50.80 15.20
CA MET A 9 6.69 -49.85 15.80
C MET A 9 7.29 -48.44 16.04
N ILE A 10 8.32 -48.04 15.28
CA ILE A 10 8.88 -46.68 15.32
C ILE A 10 8.73 -45.94 13.97
N ILE A 11 8.35 -46.64 12.90
CA ILE A 11 8.28 -46.06 11.55
C ILE A 11 6.89 -45.45 11.25
N ILE A 12 5.85 -45.77 12.02
CA ILE A 12 4.47 -45.29 11.76
C ILE A 12 4.14 -43.96 12.49
N LEU A 13 5.02 -43.45 13.35
CA LEU A 13 4.77 -42.19 14.09
C LEU A 13 5.18 -40.91 13.34
N PHE A 14 5.80 -41.00 12.15
CA PHE A 14 6.16 -39.81 11.36
C PHE A 14 5.18 -39.46 10.22
N LEU A 15 4.10 -40.23 10.03
CA LEU A 15 3.08 -39.93 9.00
C LEU A 15 1.95 -39.01 9.50
N PHE A 16 1.98 -38.62 10.77
CA PHE A 16 1.21 -37.48 11.28
C PHE A 16 2.11 -36.27 11.55
N SER A 17 3.09 -36.02 10.67
CA SER A 17 3.53 -34.64 10.49
C SER A 17 2.31 -33.88 10.00
N CYS A 18 1.59 -33.31 10.96
CA CYS A 18 0.60 -32.29 10.78
C CYS A 18 1.26 -31.25 9.88
N ILE A 19 1.01 -31.36 8.58
CA ILE A 19 1.09 -30.22 7.68
C ILE A 19 0.07 -29.30 8.30
N LYS A 20 0.54 -28.43 9.19
CA LYS A 20 -0.14 -27.17 9.45
C LYS A 20 -0.20 -26.54 8.07
N ASN A 21 -1.29 -26.82 7.34
CA ASN A 21 -1.80 -25.85 6.38
C ASN A 21 -1.67 -24.52 7.11
N PRO A 22 -0.96 -23.54 6.53
CA PRO A 22 -0.66 -22.30 7.23
C PRO A 22 -1.95 -21.80 7.89
N THR A 23 -2.00 -21.96 9.21
CA THR A 23 -3.16 -21.63 10.03
C THR A 23 -3.26 -20.12 9.98
N GLU A 24 -4.21 -19.60 9.20
CA GLU A 24 -4.92 -18.34 9.46
C GLU A 24 -4.08 -17.06 9.64
N LEU A 25 -2.77 -17.11 9.38
CA LEU A 25 -1.88 -15.96 9.25
C LEU A 25 -1.87 -15.42 7.81
N GLU A 26 -2.59 -16.09 6.89
CA GLU A 26 -2.75 -15.77 5.47
C GLU A 26 -3.81 -14.68 5.19
N ILE A 27 -4.55 -14.20 6.20
CA ILE A 27 -5.67 -13.26 6.02
C ILE A 27 -5.30 -11.80 6.39
N LYS A 28 -4.09 -11.54 6.90
CA LYS A 28 -3.68 -10.18 7.33
C LYS A 28 -3.25 -9.21 6.21
N LYS A 29 -3.32 -9.60 4.92
CA LYS A 29 -2.94 -8.72 3.78
C LYS A 29 -4.12 -8.28 2.91
N GLN A 30 -5.28 -8.00 3.53
CA GLN A 30 -6.44 -7.48 2.80
C GLN A 30 -6.28 -6.03 2.33
N TYR A 31 -5.39 -5.26 2.97
CA TYR A 31 -5.23 -3.84 2.67
C TYR A 31 -3.87 -3.52 2.05
N LEU A 32 -3.84 -2.53 1.15
CA LEU A 32 -2.58 -1.95 0.69
C LEU A 32 -1.84 -1.27 1.84
N MET A 33 -2.56 -0.44 2.60
CA MET A 33 -2.04 0.33 3.72
C MET A 33 -2.94 0.10 4.95
N PRO A 34 -2.42 -0.50 6.04
CA PRO A 34 -3.20 -0.69 7.26
C PRO A 34 -3.39 0.64 7.99
N LEU A 35 -4.64 1.10 8.12
CA LEU A 35 -4.97 2.40 8.71
C LEU A 35 -5.36 2.28 10.20
N GLU A 36 -4.59 1.52 10.97
CA GLU A 36 -4.82 1.31 12.41
C GLU A 36 -4.14 2.39 13.24
N LYS A 37 -4.79 2.83 14.32
CA LYS A 37 -4.27 3.90 15.19
C LYS A 37 -2.91 3.56 15.75
N GLY A 38 -1.96 4.48 15.62
CA GLY A 38 -0.57 4.29 16.05
C GLY A 38 0.37 3.80 14.93
N ASN A 39 -0.17 3.40 13.77
CA ASN A 39 0.65 3.13 12.60
C ASN A 39 1.32 4.42 12.10
N THR A 40 2.58 4.31 11.69
CA THR A 40 3.38 5.45 11.20
C THR A 40 4.28 5.06 10.04
N TRP A 41 4.52 6.03 9.16
CA TRP A 41 5.43 5.93 8.02
C TRP A 41 6.23 7.22 7.90
N ASN A 42 7.55 7.11 7.90
CA ASN A 42 8.45 8.25 7.78
C ASN A 42 9.06 8.25 6.37
N TYR A 43 8.96 9.39 5.69
CA TYR A 43 9.39 9.53 4.30
C TYR A 43 10.48 10.58 4.15
N LYS A 44 11.31 10.37 3.14
CA LYS A 44 12.22 11.38 2.59
C LYS A 44 11.64 11.84 1.26
N SER A 45 11.47 13.15 1.07
CA SER A 45 11.31 13.73 -0.26
C SER A 45 12.63 14.36 -0.69
N VAL A 46 13.05 14.11 -1.93
CA VAL A 46 14.20 14.76 -2.57
C VAL A 46 13.68 15.46 -3.80
N HIS A 47 13.95 16.76 -3.94
CA HIS A 47 13.58 17.58 -5.09
C HIS A 47 14.82 18.42 -5.49
N GLY A 48 15.50 18.02 -6.57
CA GLY A 48 16.82 18.58 -6.91
C GLY A 48 17.84 18.33 -5.80
N ASP A 49 18.43 19.41 -5.27
CA ASP A 49 19.39 19.35 -4.15
C ASP A 49 18.71 19.46 -2.76
N MET A 50 17.40 19.70 -2.74
CA MET A 50 16.64 19.83 -1.50
C MET A 50 16.19 18.46 -1.00
N THR A 51 16.36 18.22 0.30
CA THR A 51 15.82 17.05 0.98
C THR A 51 14.92 17.50 2.12
N SER A 52 13.68 17.01 2.13
CA SER A 52 12.73 17.21 3.22
C SER A 52 12.26 15.88 3.79
N TYR A 53 11.71 15.92 5.00
CA TYR A 53 11.22 14.75 5.71
C TYR A 53 9.81 15.03 6.18
N PHE A 54 8.94 14.03 6.05
CA PHE A 54 7.59 14.10 6.56
C PHE A 54 7.14 12.74 7.07
N LYS A 55 6.04 12.74 7.84
CA LYS A 55 5.51 11.57 8.51
C LYS A 55 4.02 11.47 8.24
N PHE A 56 3.59 10.28 7.85
CA PHE A 56 2.20 9.87 7.97
C PHE A 56 2.02 9.12 9.29
N GLU A 57 0.96 9.45 10.01
CA GLU A 57 0.58 8.84 11.27
C GLU A 57 -0.94 8.72 11.33
N VAL A 58 -1.45 7.56 11.71
CA VAL A 58 -2.88 7.39 11.94
C VAL A 58 -3.26 8.08 13.25
N LEU A 59 -3.67 9.34 13.15
CA LEU A 59 -3.96 10.20 14.29
C LEU A 59 -5.40 10.03 14.78
N ASN A 60 -6.35 10.25 13.86
CA ASN A 60 -7.78 10.33 14.17
C ASN A 60 -8.65 9.97 12.96
N GLU A 61 -9.93 9.71 13.24
CA GLU A 61 -10.96 9.51 12.21
C GLU A 61 -11.80 10.77 12.04
N ILE A 62 -12.23 11.03 10.80
CA ILE A 62 -13.24 12.04 10.46
C ILE A 62 -14.30 11.44 9.54
N THR A 63 -15.48 12.05 9.52
CA THR A 63 -16.56 11.66 8.60
C THR A 63 -16.82 12.77 7.60
N ILE A 64 -16.67 12.46 6.32
CA ILE A 64 -16.92 13.39 5.20
C ILE A 64 -17.96 12.74 4.29
N ASN A 65 -19.08 13.42 4.05
CA ASN A 65 -20.19 12.92 3.23
C ASN A 65 -20.65 11.49 3.62
N GLY A 66 -20.71 11.21 4.93
CA GLY A 66 -21.14 9.92 5.48
C GLY A 66 -20.11 8.79 5.35
N LYS A 67 -18.89 9.07 4.87
CA LYS A 67 -17.79 8.11 4.78
C LYS A 67 -16.73 8.43 5.82
N LYS A 68 -16.23 7.40 6.49
CA LYS A 68 -15.13 7.52 7.45
C LYS A 68 -13.78 7.60 6.72
N TYR A 69 -12.96 8.55 7.11
CA TYR A 69 -11.58 8.73 6.68
C TYR A 69 -10.67 8.76 7.90
N VAL A 70 -9.43 8.39 7.69
CA VAL A 70 -8.34 8.49 8.65
C VAL A 70 -7.47 9.67 8.25
N ILE A 71 -7.16 10.55 9.21
CA ILE A 71 -6.19 11.63 9.03
C ILE A 71 -4.78 11.04 9.18
N LEU A 72 -3.94 11.25 8.16
CA LEU A 72 -2.53 10.82 8.13
C LEU A 72 -1.55 11.94 8.49
N ASP A 73 -1.87 13.19 8.15
CA ASP A 73 -1.15 14.40 8.56
C ASP A 73 -2.09 15.62 8.50
N SER A 74 -1.55 16.85 8.50
CA SER A 74 -2.39 18.05 8.45
C SER A 74 -3.24 18.19 7.18
N ASN A 75 -2.80 17.59 6.07
CA ASN A 75 -3.35 17.81 4.74
C ASN A 75 -3.72 16.52 3.99
N THR A 76 -3.56 15.34 4.62
CA THR A 76 -3.74 14.04 3.96
C THR A 76 -4.71 13.18 4.72
N VAL A 77 -5.68 12.62 4.00
CA VAL A 77 -6.60 11.61 4.52
C VAL A 77 -6.55 10.33 3.69
N ALA A 78 -6.90 9.23 4.35
CA ALA A 78 -6.94 7.91 3.73
C ALA A 78 -8.20 7.15 4.11
N ARG A 79 -8.67 6.27 3.23
CA ARG A 79 -9.75 5.32 3.52
C ARG A 79 -9.46 3.99 2.84
N ASN A 80 -9.57 2.91 3.61
CA ASN A 80 -9.65 1.57 3.04
C ASN A 80 -11.11 1.29 2.64
N ASP A 81 -11.32 1.01 1.37
CA ASP A 81 -12.57 0.50 0.82
C ASP A 81 -12.44 -1.00 0.53
N ASN A 82 -13.57 -1.67 0.30
CA ASN A 82 -13.59 -3.10 -0.04
C ASN A 82 -12.75 -3.46 -1.28
N ASN A 83 -12.47 -2.48 -2.15
CA ASN A 83 -11.79 -2.69 -3.42
C ASN A 83 -10.45 -1.94 -3.53
N GLY A 84 -9.94 -1.35 -2.45
CA GLY A 84 -8.69 -0.61 -2.52
C GLY A 84 -8.48 0.44 -1.44
N LEU A 85 -7.49 1.28 -1.69
CA LEU A 85 -7.12 2.41 -0.84
C LEU A 85 -7.41 3.71 -1.57
N LEU A 86 -8.15 4.61 -0.93
CA LEU A 86 -8.27 6.00 -1.37
C LEU A 86 -7.33 6.86 -0.53
N LEU A 87 -6.46 7.63 -1.19
CA LEU A 87 -5.64 8.69 -0.59
C LEU A 87 -6.07 10.01 -1.19
N ALA A 88 -6.16 11.07 -0.38
CA ALA A 88 -6.56 12.37 -0.87
C ALA A 88 -6.03 13.52 -0.04
N GLY A 89 -5.93 14.68 -0.68
CA GLY A 89 -5.75 15.96 -0.02
C GLY A 89 -6.97 16.30 0.84
N TYR A 90 -6.71 16.96 1.96
CA TYR A 90 -7.72 17.40 2.92
C TYR A 90 -7.40 18.81 3.39
N ASN A 91 -8.38 19.72 3.30
CA ASN A 91 -8.21 21.09 3.78
C ASN A 91 -9.04 21.29 5.04
N TYR A 92 -8.35 21.32 6.20
CA TYR A 92 -8.96 21.57 7.50
C TYR A 92 -9.65 22.94 7.57
N GLU A 93 -9.02 23.97 6.99
CA GLU A 93 -9.49 25.36 6.99
C GLU A 93 -10.64 25.57 5.98
N GLY A 94 -10.60 24.83 4.87
CA GLY A 94 -11.55 24.89 3.76
C GLY A 94 -12.85 24.11 3.96
N GLN A 95 -13.34 23.98 5.20
CA GLN A 95 -14.58 23.27 5.57
C GLN A 95 -14.50 21.73 5.51
N GLY A 96 -13.29 21.16 5.52
CA GLY A 96 -13.11 19.72 5.51
C GLY A 96 -13.46 19.06 4.16
N LYS A 97 -13.13 19.73 3.06
CA LYS A 97 -13.27 19.18 1.71
C LYS A 97 -12.08 18.28 1.36
N ILE A 98 -12.38 17.27 0.56
CA ILE A 98 -11.40 16.38 -0.07
C ILE A 98 -11.09 16.96 -1.46
N TYR A 99 -9.84 16.88 -1.87
CA TYR A 99 -9.35 17.26 -3.20
C TYR A 99 -8.19 16.32 -3.60
N ASP A 100 -7.82 16.31 -4.88
CA ASP A 100 -6.71 15.51 -5.45
C ASP A 100 -6.74 14.04 -5.01
N ASP A 101 -7.91 13.40 -5.06
CA ASP A 101 -8.09 12.04 -4.59
C ASP A 101 -7.63 10.99 -5.62
N ILE A 102 -6.91 9.99 -5.13
CA ILE A 102 -6.39 8.88 -5.92
C ILE A 102 -6.82 7.56 -5.30
N PHE A 103 -7.37 6.68 -6.12
CA PHE A 103 -7.78 5.34 -5.72
C PHE A 103 -6.84 4.27 -6.27
N PHE A 104 -6.28 3.48 -5.35
CA PHE A 104 -5.43 2.34 -5.64
C PHE A 104 -6.21 1.04 -5.46
N LYS A 105 -6.68 0.47 -6.57
CA LYS A 105 -7.45 -0.78 -6.55
C LYS A 105 -6.62 -1.94 -5.98
N TYR A 106 -7.19 -2.68 -5.03
CA TYR A 106 -6.60 -3.89 -4.44
C TYR A 106 -7.68 -4.79 -3.82
N PRO A 107 -7.60 -6.13 -3.97
CA PRO A 107 -6.60 -6.88 -4.73
C PRO A 107 -6.69 -6.61 -6.24
N ILE A 108 -5.55 -6.67 -6.92
CA ILE A 108 -5.44 -6.43 -8.36
C ILE A 108 -4.42 -7.38 -8.98
N LYS A 109 -4.60 -7.75 -10.26
CA LYS A 109 -3.64 -8.60 -10.97
C LYS A 109 -2.58 -7.74 -11.66
N PHE A 110 -1.35 -8.26 -11.75
CA PHE A 110 -0.32 -7.62 -12.57
C PHE A 110 -0.72 -7.65 -14.05
N GLY A 111 -0.47 -6.55 -14.75
CA GLY A 111 -0.91 -6.32 -16.13
C GLY A 111 -2.34 -5.78 -16.25
N GLU A 112 -3.12 -5.77 -15.16
CA GLU A 112 -4.48 -5.23 -15.17
C GLU A 112 -4.48 -3.71 -15.32
N THR A 113 -5.44 -3.19 -16.06
CA THR A 113 -5.76 -1.77 -16.15
C THR A 113 -7.10 -1.48 -15.50
N PHE A 114 -7.22 -0.34 -14.82
CA PHE A 114 -8.50 0.14 -14.29
C PHE A 114 -8.62 1.65 -14.43
N SER A 115 -9.84 2.15 -14.39
CA SER A 115 -10.12 3.59 -14.34
C SER A 115 -10.72 3.97 -13.01
N TYR A 116 -10.43 5.20 -12.59
CA TYR A 116 -11.00 5.82 -11.40
C TYR A 116 -11.45 7.24 -11.74
N THR A 117 -12.70 7.58 -11.42
CA THR A 117 -13.19 8.95 -11.51
C THR A 117 -13.00 9.60 -10.14
N PRO A 118 -12.25 10.71 -10.04
CA PRO A 118 -12.10 11.47 -8.80
C PRO A 118 -13.44 11.83 -8.17
N LEU A 119 -13.44 12.05 -6.86
CA LEU A 119 -14.64 12.45 -6.13
C LEU A 119 -15.13 13.84 -6.56
N ASP A 120 -14.21 14.69 -7.02
CA ASP A 120 -14.57 15.91 -7.77
C ASP A 120 -15.01 15.53 -9.19
N LYS A 121 -16.27 15.79 -9.50
CA LYS A 121 -16.96 15.22 -10.66
C LYS A 121 -16.62 15.90 -11.99
N ASP A 122 -15.86 16.98 -11.94
CA ASP A 122 -15.49 17.77 -13.10
C ASP A 122 -14.18 17.29 -13.76
N GLU A 123 -13.54 16.24 -13.20
CA GLU A 123 -12.30 15.67 -13.72
C GLU A 123 -12.52 14.42 -14.60
N GLU A 124 -11.69 14.30 -15.63
CA GLU A 124 -11.61 13.10 -16.46
C GLU A 124 -11.11 11.90 -15.64
N PRO A 125 -11.61 10.68 -15.89
CA PRO A 125 -11.18 9.51 -15.14
C PRO A 125 -9.67 9.23 -15.33
N TYR A 126 -8.97 9.06 -14.23
CA TYR A 126 -7.62 8.52 -14.23
C TYR A 126 -7.63 7.08 -14.71
N LYS A 127 -6.68 6.73 -15.57
CA LYS A 127 -6.46 5.35 -16.01
C LYS A 127 -5.14 4.87 -15.44
N PHE A 128 -5.15 3.67 -14.90
CA PHE A 128 -3.98 3.04 -14.31
C PHE A 128 -3.67 1.72 -15.00
N LYS A 129 -2.38 1.40 -15.04
CA LYS A 129 -1.86 0.07 -15.34
C LYS A 129 -1.00 -0.39 -14.17
N VAL A 130 -1.21 -1.63 -13.73
CA VAL A 130 -0.50 -2.17 -12.57
C VAL A 130 0.55 -3.19 -13.00
N SER A 131 1.74 -3.07 -12.44
CA SER A 131 2.86 -4.01 -12.65
C SER A 131 3.50 -4.41 -11.32
N SER A 132 4.48 -5.31 -11.35
CA SER A 132 5.28 -5.66 -10.18
C SER A 132 6.66 -5.00 -10.27
N GLY A 133 7.28 -4.73 -9.12
CA GLY A 133 8.65 -4.23 -9.06
C GLY A 133 9.31 -4.49 -7.71
N SER A 134 10.60 -4.82 -7.71
CA SER A 134 11.41 -4.92 -6.49
C SER A 134 12.07 -3.56 -6.23
N ILE A 135 11.73 -2.93 -5.11
CA ILE A 135 12.22 -1.58 -4.75
C ILE A 135 13.10 -1.68 -3.51
N HIS A 136 14.27 -1.04 -3.57
CA HIS A 136 15.17 -0.89 -2.43
C HIS A 136 15.14 0.56 -1.97
N VAL A 137 14.77 0.76 -0.70
CA VAL A 137 14.77 2.05 0.00
C VAL A 137 15.44 1.88 1.37
N GLN A 138 15.60 2.96 2.13
CA GLN A 138 16.23 2.89 3.44
C GLN A 138 15.48 1.98 4.43
N ALA A 139 14.15 1.87 4.31
CA ALA A 139 13.35 0.96 5.13
C ALA A 139 13.55 -0.54 4.79
N GLY A 140 14.24 -0.87 3.69
CA GLY A 140 14.50 -2.24 3.25
C GLY A 140 14.20 -2.49 1.78
N GLN A 141 14.12 -3.77 1.42
CA GLN A 141 13.76 -4.21 0.07
C GLN A 141 12.32 -4.77 0.06
N PHE A 142 11.52 -4.33 -0.91
CA PHE A 142 10.10 -4.65 -0.99
C PHE A 142 9.70 -5.13 -2.38
N ASN A 143 8.75 -6.07 -2.44
CA ASN A 143 8.07 -6.46 -3.66
C ASN A 143 6.77 -5.65 -3.76
N CYS A 144 6.75 -4.70 -4.69
CA CYS A 144 5.70 -3.69 -4.81
C CYS A 144 4.75 -3.98 -5.97
N TYR A 145 3.49 -3.57 -5.78
CA TYR A 145 2.58 -3.19 -6.84
C TYR A 145 2.94 -1.78 -7.31
N VAL A 146 3.17 -1.64 -8.61
CA VAL A 146 3.51 -0.35 -9.24
C VAL A 146 2.31 0.14 -10.02
N TYR A 147 1.66 1.18 -9.50
CA TYR A 147 0.53 1.85 -10.13
C TYR A 147 1.08 2.99 -10.99
N LYS A 148 0.83 2.90 -12.30
CA LYS A 148 1.27 3.90 -13.27
C LYS A 148 0.06 4.48 -13.95
N PHE A 149 -0.02 5.81 -14.02
CA PHE A 149 -1.01 6.43 -14.89
C PHE A 149 -0.74 6.04 -16.34
N ILE A 150 -1.81 5.95 -17.13
CA ILE A 150 -1.71 5.79 -18.58
C ILE A 150 -2.51 6.89 -19.28
N ASP A 151 -1.93 7.47 -20.33
CA ASP A 151 -2.61 8.46 -21.15
C ASP A 151 -3.66 7.80 -22.09
N ASN A 152 -4.32 8.61 -22.92
CA ASN A 152 -5.32 8.11 -23.87
C ASN A 152 -4.74 7.21 -24.97
N ASN A 153 -3.42 7.21 -25.17
CA ASN A 153 -2.71 6.33 -26.10
C ASN A 153 -2.20 5.06 -25.39
N GLY A 154 -2.45 4.89 -24.10
CA GLY A 154 -1.96 3.79 -23.28
C GLY A 154 -0.48 3.92 -22.88
N LYS A 155 0.15 5.09 -23.08
CA LYS A 155 1.52 5.35 -22.65
C LYS A 155 1.53 5.59 -21.14
N GLU A 156 2.46 4.93 -20.44
CA GLU A 156 2.69 5.13 -19.01
C GLU A 156 3.24 6.55 -18.76
N VAL A 157 2.65 7.27 -17.80
CA VAL A 157 3.02 8.64 -17.42
C VAL A 157 3.16 8.77 -15.90
N PHE A 158 4.00 9.71 -15.48
CA PHE A 158 4.26 9.99 -14.07
C PHE A 158 3.07 10.70 -13.39
N PRO A 159 2.95 10.63 -12.06
CA PRO A 159 3.82 9.88 -11.14
C PRO A 159 3.57 8.36 -11.10
N PHE A 160 4.56 7.60 -10.64
CA PHE A 160 4.44 6.17 -10.36
C PHE A 160 4.41 5.92 -8.85
N PHE A 161 3.42 5.14 -8.39
CA PHE A 161 3.25 4.82 -6.99
C PHE A 161 3.59 3.36 -6.72
N TYR A 162 4.43 3.12 -5.72
CA TYR A 162 4.93 1.80 -5.36
C TYR A 162 4.35 1.42 -4.00
N PHE A 163 3.46 0.43 -3.95
CA PHE A 163 2.82 -0.04 -2.72
C PHE A 163 3.21 -1.48 -2.40
N THR A 164 3.40 -1.78 -1.11
CA THR A 164 3.52 -3.16 -0.61
C THR A 164 2.33 -3.50 0.28
N PRO A 165 1.54 -4.55 -0.02
CA PRO A 165 0.38 -4.90 0.78
C PRO A 165 0.72 -5.18 2.24
N GLY A 166 -0.11 -4.67 3.13
CA GLY A 166 0.09 -4.72 4.58
C GLY A 166 1.17 -3.76 5.09
N ILE A 167 1.81 -2.96 4.24
CA ILE A 167 2.76 -1.93 4.64
C ILE A 167 2.26 -0.57 4.19
N GLY A 168 1.96 -0.38 2.92
CA GLY A 168 1.52 0.90 2.35
C GLY A 168 2.47 1.42 1.28
N LEU A 169 2.56 2.74 1.17
CA LEU A 169 3.36 3.43 0.17
C LEU A 169 4.86 3.27 0.48
N ILE A 170 5.63 2.81 -0.50
CA ILE A 170 7.09 2.58 -0.40
C ILE A 170 7.86 3.69 -1.12
N LYS A 171 7.38 4.10 -2.29
CA LYS A 171 8.01 5.11 -3.14
C LYS A 171 6.98 5.84 -3.99
N ILE A 172 7.22 7.13 -4.26
CA ILE A 172 6.65 7.85 -5.39
C ILE A 172 7.80 8.33 -6.27
N GLU A 173 7.67 8.13 -7.58
CA GLU A 173 8.59 8.63 -8.58
C GLU A 173 7.87 9.64 -9.48
N PHE A 174 8.44 10.82 -9.65
CA PHE A 174 7.94 11.88 -10.53
C PHE A 174 8.81 11.97 -11.79
N GLU A 175 8.41 12.81 -12.74
CA GLU A 175 9.12 12.93 -14.02
C GLU A 175 10.59 13.36 -13.83
N ALA A 176 11.46 12.88 -14.72
CA ALA A 176 12.90 13.02 -14.60
C ALA A 176 13.39 14.47 -14.48
N ASP A 177 12.66 15.42 -15.06
CA ASP A 177 13.00 16.84 -15.03
C ASP A 177 12.71 17.49 -13.66
N GLU A 178 11.75 16.98 -12.89
CA GLU A 178 11.44 17.46 -11.55
C GLU A 178 12.43 16.92 -10.51
N LYS A 179 13.15 15.82 -10.84
CA LYS A 179 14.04 15.08 -9.93
C LYS A 179 13.39 14.79 -8.57
N GLU A 180 12.07 14.74 -8.52
CA GLU A 180 11.35 14.52 -7.29
C GLU A 180 11.17 13.03 -7.03
N LYS A 181 11.51 12.62 -5.82
CA LYS A 181 11.22 11.26 -5.35
C LYS A 181 10.89 11.26 -3.88
N ILE A 182 9.90 10.45 -3.52
CA ILE A 182 9.51 10.20 -2.15
C ILE A 182 9.84 8.74 -1.84
N GLU A 183 10.58 8.48 -0.76
CA GLU A 183 11.03 7.13 -0.39
C GLU A 183 10.77 6.87 1.10
N LEU A 184 10.28 5.67 1.42
CA LEU A 184 10.06 5.22 2.78
C LEU A 184 11.41 4.99 3.51
N ILE A 185 11.56 5.65 4.65
CA ILE A 185 12.74 5.56 5.51
C ILE A 185 12.55 4.49 6.58
N SER A 186 11.39 4.51 7.23
CA SER A 186 11.03 3.59 8.31
C SER A 186 9.51 3.62 8.50
N TYR A 187 8.99 2.58 9.14
CA TYR A 187 7.57 2.47 9.45
C TYR A 187 7.38 1.69 10.76
N LYS A 188 6.23 1.87 11.39
CA LYS A 188 5.78 1.11 12.57
C LYS A 188 4.33 0.73 12.37
N LEU A 189 4.01 -0.55 12.51
CA LEU A 189 2.65 -1.10 12.44
C LEU A 189 2.33 -1.77 13.78
N GLU A 190 1.13 -1.56 14.30
CA GLU A 190 0.58 -2.24 15.49
C GLU A 190 -0.14 -3.56 15.13
#